data_AF-A0A7V9H8U2-F1
#
_entry.id   AF-A0A7V9H8U2-F1
#
_cell.length_a   1.000
_cell.length_b   1.000
_cell.length_c   1.000
_cell.angle_alpha   90.00
_cell.angle_beta   90.00
_cell.angle_gamma   90.00
#
_symmetry.space_group_name_H-M   'P 1'
#
loop_
_entity.id
_entity.type
_entity.pdbx_description
1 polymer ?
#
loop_
_entity_poly.entity_id
_entity_poly.type
_entity_poly.pdbx_seq_one_letter_code
_entity_poly.pdbx_strand_id
1 'polypeptide(L)'
;MTEVGPADAHQRLMATAAEPPFLDEVAEVWGERWGAWDEVGRLRKVLVRRPGDELERIDAGAWDEEAQALVDPEGGWYWTDRKPPDSELVRAQHDGLTAALR
;
A
#
# COMPACT_ATOMS: atom_id res chain seq x y z
N MET A 1 27.08 16.81 -1.52
CA MET A 1 26.06 16.63 -0.48
C MET A 1 24.77 16.44 -1.23
N THR A 2 24.33 15.20 -1.43
CA THR A 2 23.16 14.89 -2.26
C THR A 2 21.93 15.30 -1.46
N GLU A 3 21.14 16.25 -1.98
CA GLU A 3 19.86 16.60 -1.38
C GLU A 3 18.96 15.36 -1.43
N VAL A 4 18.57 14.88 -0.25
CA VAL A 4 17.54 13.85 -0.14
C VAL A 4 16.22 14.53 -0.53
N GLY A 5 15.56 14.03 -1.57
CA GLY A 5 14.24 14.51 -1.98
C GLY A 5 13.25 14.51 -0.80
N PRO A 6 12.17 15.30 -0.88
CA PRO A 6 11.18 15.35 0.20
C PRO A 6 10.63 13.94 0.50
N ALA A 7 10.43 13.63 1.79
CA ALA A 7 10.14 12.27 2.29
C ALA A 7 8.97 11.53 1.61
N ASP A 8 8.06 12.27 0.97
CA ASP A 8 6.86 11.75 0.32
C ASP A 8 6.86 11.93 -1.21
N ALA A 9 8.02 12.17 -1.83
CA ALA A 9 8.14 12.38 -3.28
C ALA A 9 7.46 11.26 -4.10
N HIS A 10 7.63 10.01 -3.67
CA HIS A 10 6.99 8.83 -4.28
C HIS A 10 5.45 8.84 -4.17
N GLN A 11 4.88 9.39 -3.09
CA GLN A 11 3.42 9.47 -2.91
C GLN A 11 2.79 10.49 -3.87
N ARG A 12 3.51 11.58 -4.18
CA ARG A 12 3.03 12.62 -5.10
C ARG A 12 3.01 12.17 -6.56
N LEU A 13 3.80 11.16 -6.91
CA LEU A 13 3.82 10.57 -8.25
C LEU A 13 2.57 9.72 -8.54
N MET A 14 1.83 9.32 -7.50
CA MET A 14 0.67 8.45 -7.63
C MET A 14 -0.62 9.28 -7.54
N ALA A 15 -1.40 9.30 -8.62
CA ALA A 15 -2.71 9.97 -8.62
C ALA A 15 -3.71 9.19 -7.76
N THR A 16 -4.26 9.81 -6.71
CA THR A 16 -5.36 9.22 -5.91
C THR A 16 -6.71 9.63 -6.50
N ALA A 17 -7.40 8.69 -7.15
CA ALA A 17 -8.78 8.89 -7.60
C ALA A 17 -9.76 8.42 -6.51
N ALA A 18 -10.07 9.30 -5.55
CA ALA A 18 -11.01 8.98 -4.47
C ALA A 18 -12.10 10.05 -4.28
N GLU A 19 -12.61 10.59 -5.40
CA GLU A 19 -13.77 11.49 -5.37
C GLU A 19 -14.86 11.02 -6.34
N PRO A 20 -16.14 10.97 -5.91
CA PRO A 20 -16.66 11.28 -4.57
C PRO A 20 -16.44 10.14 -3.54
N PRO A 21 -16.58 10.40 -2.22
CA PRO A 21 -16.56 9.36 -1.20
C PRO A 21 -17.77 8.41 -1.34
N PHE A 22 -17.57 7.12 -1.08
CA PHE A 22 -18.56 6.04 -1.29
C PHE A 22 -19.24 5.59 0.01
N LEU A 23 -19.31 6.43 1.05
CA LEU A 23 -19.80 6.04 2.39
C LEU A 23 -21.24 5.49 2.37
N ASP A 24 -22.10 6.04 1.50
CA ASP A 24 -23.50 5.60 1.37
C ASP A 24 -23.62 4.20 0.76
N GLU A 25 -22.65 3.80 -0.08
CA GLU A 25 -22.60 2.49 -0.75
C GLU A 25 -22.04 1.38 0.15
N VAL A 26 -21.28 1.72 1.20
CA VAL A 26 -20.61 0.74 2.06
C VAL A 26 -21.60 -0.23 2.71
N ALA A 27 -22.72 0.29 3.22
CA ALA A 27 -23.72 -0.56 3.85
C ALA A 27 -24.45 -1.47 2.86
N GLU A 28 -24.64 -1.00 1.62
CA GLU A 28 -25.24 -1.80 0.55
C GLU A 28 -24.30 -2.92 0.08
N VAL A 29 -23.03 -2.59 -0.16
CA VAL A 29 -22.03 -3.52 -0.70
C VAL A 29 -21.58 -4.55 0.34
N TRP A 30 -21.42 -4.13 1.61
CA TRP A 30 -20.85 -4.96 2.67
C TRP A 30 -21.89 -5.49 3.67
N GLY A 31 -23.16 -5.07 3.55
CA GLY A 31 -24.28 -5.55 4.38
C GLY A 31 -24.34 -4.96 5.78
N GLU A 32 -23.50 -3.98 6.12
CA GLU A 32 -23.46 -3.32 7.42
C GLU A 32 -22.76 -1.97 7.39
N ARG A 33 -22.91 -1.17 8.45
CA ARG A 33 -22.15 0.07 8.60
C ARG A 33 -20.70 -0.23 8.99
N TRP A 34 -19.75 0.30 8.23
CA TRP A 34 -18.35 0.35 8.61
C TRP A 34 -17.98 1.73 9.17
N GLY A 35 -16.95 1.78 10.01
CA GLY A 35 -16.38 3.02 10.51
C GLY A 35 -15.21 2.76 11.46
N ALA A 36 -14.35 3.77 11.61
CA ALA A 36 -13.31 3.83 12.63
C ALA A 36 -13.64 4.98 13.57
N TRP A 37 -13.77 4.68 14.88
CA TRP A 37 -14.09 5.69 15.90
C TRP A 37 -12.83 6.32 16.50
N ASP A 38 -11.80 5.51 16.70
CA ASP A 38 -10.49 5.90 17.20
C ASP A 38 -9.44 4.86 16.75
N GLU A 39 -8.15 5.16 16.96
CA GLU A 39 -7.00 4.37 16.50
C GLU A 39 -6.47 3.36 17.54
N VAL A 40 -7.06 3.28 18.74
CA VAL A 40 -6.49 2.53 19.89
C VAL A 40 -7.46 1.55 20.55
N GLY A 41 -8.75 1.69 20.26
CA GLY A 41 -9.83 0.88 20.76
C GLY A 41 -9.83 -0.51 20.12
N ARG A 42 -10.76 -1.35 20.57
CA ARG A 42 -10.86 -2.72 20.06
C ARG A 42 -11.24 -2.74 18.58
N LEU A 43 -10.34 -3.21 17.74
CA LEU A 43 -10.60 -3.50 16.34
C LEU A 43 -11.67 -4.62 16.22
N ARG A 44 -12.72 -4.35 15.43
CA ARG A 44 -13.85 -5.30 15.21
C ARG A 44 -13.87 -5.89 13.81
N LYS A 45 -13.50 -5.10 12.80
CA LYS A 45 -13.46 -5.47 11.39
C LYS A 45 -12.29 -4.73 10.73
N VAL A 46 -11.58 -5.44 9.86
CA VAL A 46 -10.47 -4.91 9.07
C VAL A 46 -10.48 -5.61 7.72
N LEU A 47 -10.27 -4.84 6.66
CA LEU A 47 -10.06 -5.38 5.32
C LEU A 47 -8.56 -5.51 5.08
N VAL A 48 -8.13 -6.70 4.66
CA VAL A 48 -6.76 -6.99 4.28
C VAL A 48 -6.76 -7.60 2.87
N ARG A 49 -5.79 -7.22 2.03
CA ARG A 49 -5.55 -7.84 0.72
C ARG A 49 -4.18 -8.49 0.76
N ARG A 50 -4.14 -9.81 0.58
CA ARG A 50 -2.89 -10.56 0.50
C ARG A 50 -2.10 -10.11 -0.75
N PRO A 51 -0.81 -9.76 -0.61
CA PRO A 51 0.03 -9.45 -1.76
C PRO A 51 0.10 -10.63 -2.72
N GLY A 52 -0.16 -10.37 -4.00
CA GLY A 52 -0.12 -11.35 -5.09
C GLY A 52 1.10 -11.17 -5.99
N ASP A 53 1.00 -11.72 -7.20
CA ASP A 53 2.06 -11.71 -8.21
C ASP A 53 2.33 -10.30 -8.75
N GLU A 54 1.49 -9.31 -8.44
CA GLU A 54 1.76 -7.91 -8.80
C GLU A 54 3.11 -7.40 -8.29
N LEU A 55 3.62 -7.93 -7.16
CA LEU A 55 4.92 -7.55 -6.62
C LEU A 55 6.10 -7.99 -7.49
N GLU A 56 5.91 -8.97 -8.37
CA GLU A 56 6.95 -9.47 -9.28
C GLU A 56 7.25 -8.48 -10.41
N ARG A 57 6.41 -7.47 -10.59
CA ARG A 57 6.61 -6.39 -11.57
C ARG A 57 7.63 -5.34 -11.11
N ILE A 58 7.97 -5.34 -9.82
CA ILE A 58 8.90 -4.36 -9.25
C ILE A 58 10.32 -4.68 -9.70
N ASP A 59 10.85 -3.85 -10.58
CA ASP A 59 12.19 -4.02 -11.16
C ASP A 59 13.23 -3.20 -10.40
N ALA A 60 14.39 -3.81 -10.10
CA ALA A 60 15.55 -3.14 -9.51
C ALA A 60 16.17 -2.08 -10.45
N GLY A 61 15.97 -2.22 -11.76
CA GLY A 61 16.41 -1.26 -12.76
C GLY A 61 15.65 0.07 -12.74
N ALA A 62 14.50 0.12 -12.05
CA ALA A 62 13.60 1.27 -12.02
C ALA A 62 13.90 2.26 -10.87
N TRP A 63 15.15 2.30 -10.38
CA TRP A 63 15.52 3.21 -9.29
C TRP A 63 15.47 4.67 -9.73
N ASP A 64 14.69 5.46 -8.99
CA ASP A 64 14.59 6.90 -9.14
C ASP A 64 15.32 7.60 -7.97
N GLU A 65 16.34 8.39 -8.30
CA GLU A 65 17.14 9.11 -7.29
C GLU A 65 16.40 10.30 -6.67
N GLU A 66 15.41 10.88 -7.33
CA GLU A 66 14.62 11.98 -6.74
C GLU A 66 13.59 11.42 -5.74
N ALA A 67 12.91 10.33 -6.12
CA ALA A 67 11.92 9.65 -5.30
C ALA A 67 12.52 8.79 -4.18
N GLN A 68 13.81 8.46 -4.27
CA GLN A 68 14.50 7.51 -3.39
C GLN A 68 13.72 6.19 -3.28
N ALA A 69 13.25 5.70 -4.43
CA ALA A 69 12.41 4.51 -4.56
C ALA A 69 12.58 3.87 -5.95
N LEU A 70 12.26 2.59 -6.07
CA LEU A 70 11.93 2.00 -7.38
C LEU A 70 10.57 2.55 -7.80
N VAL A 71 10.45 3.08 -9.01
CA VAL A 71 9.22 3.71 -9.50
C VAL A 71 8.90 3.19 -10.89
N ASP A 72 7.66 2.77 -11.11
CA ASP A 72 7.17 2.43 -12.44
C ASP A 72 7.27 3.64 -13.38
N PRO A 73 7.95 3.53 -14.53
CA PRO A 73 7.96 4.61 -15.52
C PRO A 73 6.56 5.02 -16.01
N GLU A 74 5.57 4.12 -15.94
CA GLU A 74 4.17 4.39 -16.28
C GLU A 74 3.34 4.90 -15.09
N GLY A 75 3.94 5.01 -13.89
CA GLY A 75 3.29 5.53 -12.69
C GLY A 75 2.31 4.57 -12.00
N GLY A 76 2.42 3.26 -12.25
CA GLY A 76 1.53 2.25 -11.66
C GLY A 76 1.93 1.72 -10.29
N TRP A 77 3.19 1.88 -9.87
CA TRP A 77 3.69 1.38 -8.58
C TRP A 77 4.96 2.12 -8.13
N TYR A 78 5.27 2.01 -6.83
CA TYR A 78 6.55 2.39 -6.26
C TYR A 78 6.96 1.40 -5.15
N TRP A 79 8.26 1.32 -4.86
CA TRP A 79 8.83 0.53 -3.76
C TRP A 79 10.01 1.27 -3.12
N THR A 80 9.98 1.48 -1.81
CA THR A 80 10.88 2.43 -1.11
C THR A 80 12.25 1.88 -0.72
N ASP A 81 12.62 0.71 -1.27
CA ASP A 81 13.96 0.12 -1.11
C ASP A 81 14.62 -0.07 -2.47
N ARG A 82 15.95 0.05 -2.56
CA ARG A 82 16.72 -0.26 -3.77
C ARG A 82 16.60 -1.73 -4.16
N LYS A 83 16.36 -2.61 -3.20
CA LYS A 83 16.13 -4.03 -3.41
C LYS A 83 14.63 -4.28 -3.62
N PRO A 84 14.23 -4.91 -4.73
CA PRO A 84 12.85 -5.37 -4.92
C PRO A 84 12.38 -6.27 -3.76
N PRO A 85 11.05 -6.33 -3.51
CA PRO A 85 10.50 -7.16 -2.45
C PRO A 85 10.83 -8.64 -2.67
N ASP A 86 11.14 -9.33 -1.57
CA ASP A 86 11.05 -10.78 -1.52
C ASP A 86 9.58 -11.16 -1.40
N SER A 87 8.97 -11.58 -2.51
CA SER A 87 7.52 -11.82 -2.59
C SER A 87 7.07 -12.97 -1.68
N GLU A 88 7.92 -13.99 -1.46
CA GLU A 88 7.64 -15.07 -0.53
C GLU A 88 7.65 -14.59 0.91
N LEU A 89 8.66 -13.81 1.29
CA LEU A 89 8.75 -13.22 2.62
C LEU A 89 7.57 -12.29 2.91
N VAL A 90 7.22 -11.41 1.98
CA VAL A 90 6.09 -10.47 2.14
C VAL A 90 4.78 -11.23 2.31
N ARG A 91 4.55 -12.29 1.54
CA ARG A 91 3.37 -13.15 1.70
C ARG A 91 3.35 -13.85 3.06
N ALA A 92 4.49 -14.40 3.50
CA ALA A 92 4.60 -15.06 4.80
C ALA A 92 4.34 -14.09 5.97
N GLN A 93 4.86 -12.86 5.87
CA GLN A 93 4.62 -11.80 6.87
C GLN A 93 3.15 -11.37 6.89
N HIS A 94 2.51 -11.21 5.73
CA HIS A 94 1.07 -10.95 5.64
C HIS A 94 0.26 -12.09 6.28
N ASP A 95 0.59 -13.33 5.98
CA ASP A 95 -0.11 -14.49 6.55
C ASP A 95 0.02 -14.50 8.09
N GLY A 96 1.21 -14.16 8.62
CA GLY A 96 1.43 -13.94 10.05
C GLY A 96 0.56 -12.82 10.65
N LEU A 97 0.48 -11.66 9.97
CA LEU A 97 -0.38 -10.54 10.39
C LEU A 97 -1.84 -10.98 10.47
N THR A 98 -2.36 -11.63 9.42
CA THR A 98 -3.76 -12.07 9.39
C THR A 98 -4.06 -13.15 10.43
N ALA A 99 -3.08 -14.01 10.75
CA ALA A 99 -3.22 -14.97 11.83
C ALA A 99 -3.32 -14.28 13.21
N ALA A 100 -2.57 -13.19 13.43
CA ALA A 100 -2.63 -12.42 14.68
C ALA A 100 -3.92 -11.60 14.85
N LEU A 101 -4.62 -11.30 13.75
CA LEU A 101 -5.89 -10.54 13.73
C LEU A 101 -7.14 -11.42 13.92
N ARG A 102 -7.00 -12.75 13.82
CA ARG A 102 -8.09 -13.73 14.00
C ARG A 102 -8.34 -14.02 15.47
#